data_AF-A0A6N9SV64-F1
#
_entry.id   AF-A0A6N9SV64-F1
#
_cell.length_a   1.000
_cell.length_b   1.000
_cell.length_c   1.000
_cell.angle_alpha   90.00
_cell.angle_beta   90.00
_cell.angle_gamma   90.00
#
_symmetry.space_group_name_H-M   'P 1'
#
loop_
_entity.id
_entity.type
_entity.pdbx_description
1 polymer ?
#
loop_
_entity_poly.entity_id
_entity_poly.type
_entity_poly.pdbx_seq_one_letter_code
_entity_poly.pdbx_strand_id
1 'polypeptide(L)'
;MLFDRTITQAMAIHRQLGARTFATDLTAIQIAAVEIIPQGISIALSMRELIRQAYLFSAGILMRPLIERTGMIYYLHGNAAAVTAWNDGWPRKSQPTFDNLLDLVMGPGSDEEREAARTVLHKLVHSDPRSASFNATVRSDGLLASASGKELNEPIKADTISALATNCLDKLTKISVVLLGAPSENIH
;
A
#
# COMPACT_ATOMS: atom_id res chain seq x y z
N MET A 1 12.59 -11.25 -4.08
CA MET A 1 12.79 -12.22 -2.96
C MET A 1 12.22 -11.74 -1.64
N LEU A 2 12.56 -10.54 -1.14
CA LEU A 2 12.01 -10.05 0.14
C LEU A 2 10.48 -9.91 0.09
N PHE A 3 9.95 -9.32 -0.99
CA PHE A 3 8.52 -9.10 -1.14
C PHE A 3 7.69 -10.40 -1.09
N ASP A 4 8.10 -11.45 -1.81
CA ASP A 4 7.41 -12.75 -1.78
C ASP A 4 7.45 -13.42 -0.39
N ARG A 5 8.55 -13.24 0.36
CA ARG A 5 8.64 -13.73 1.74
C ARG A 5 7.65 -13.00 2.65
N THR A 6 7.59 -11.68 2.56
CA THR A 6 6.63 -10.86 3.33
C THR A 6 5.19 -11.21 2.97
N ILE A 7 4.89 -11.48 1.70
CA ILE A 7 3.58 -12.00 1.27
C ILE A 7 3.24 -13.31 1.97
N THR A 8 4.15 -14.27 1.96
CA THR A 8 3.93 -15.59 2.57
C THR A 8 3.64 -15.45 4.06
N GLN A 9 4.40 -14.60 4.77
CA GLN A 9 4.20 -14.32 6.19
C GLN A 9 2.86 -13.63 6.46
N ALA A 10 2.53 -12.58 5.69
CA ALA A 10 1.27 -11.86 5.81
C ALA A 10 0.07 -12.80 5.60
N MET A 11 0.11 -13.66 4.59
CA MET A 11 -0.94 -14.65 4.32
C MET A 11 -1.13 -15.65 5.45
N ALA A 12 -0.02 -16.17 6.01
CA ALA A 12 -0.10 -17.11 7.13
C ALA A 12 -0.77 -16.46 8.36
N ILE A 13 -0.38 -15.23 8.70
CA ILE A 13 -0.97 -14.46 9.81
C ILE A 13 -2.45 -14.18 9.54
N HIS A 14 -2.78 -13.64 8.36
CA HIS A 14 -4.14 -13.23 8.05
C HIS A 14 -5.12 -14.40 7.93
N ARG A 15 -4.66 -15.61 7.58
CA ARG A 15 -5.48 -16.81 7.65
C ARG A 15 -5.96 -17.09 9.08
N GLN A 16 -5.10 -16.92 10.08
CA GLN A 16 -5.45 -17.14 11.48
C GLN A 16 -6.34 -16.01 12.02
N LEU A 17 -6.01 -14.76 11.70
CA LEU A 17 -6.81 -13.59 12.10
C LEU A 17 -8.24 -13.65 11.53
N GLY A 18 -8.40 -14.09 10.27
CA GLY A 18 -9.72 -14.20 9.63
C GLY A 18 -10.66 -15.17 10.35
N ALA A 19 -10.15 -16.34 10.79
CA ALA A 19 -10.94 -17.30 11.55
C ALA A 19 -11.42 -16.71 12.89
N ARG A 20 -10.57 -15.93 13.55
CA ARG A 20 -10.88 -15.28 14.82
C ARG A 20 -11.93 -14.17 14.65
N THR A 21 -11.78 -13.30 13.66
CA THR A 21 -12.70 -12.18 13.44
C THR A 21 -14.11 -12.63 13.04
N PHE A 22 -14.27 -13.87 12.60
CA PHE A 22 -15.58 -14.48 12.36
C PHE A 22 -16.29 -14.93 13.65
N ALA A 23 -15.52 -15.25 14.69
CA ALA A 23 -16.01 -15.91 15.91
C ALA A 23 -16.28 -14.95 17.08
N THR A 24 -16.06 -13.64 16.92
CA THR A 24 -16.11 -12.65 18.00
C THR A 24 -16.74 -11.35 17.55
N ASP A 25 -17.45 -10.67 18.46
CA ASP A 25 -17.87 -9.29 18.25
C ASP A 25 -16.64 -8.37 18.15
N LEU A 26 -16.65 -7.48 17.16
CA LEU A 26 -15.55 -6.57 16.87
C LEU A 26 -15.81 -5.19 17.45
N THR A 27 -14.78 -4.58 18.03
CA THR A 27 -14.79 -3.16 18.39
C THR A 27 -14.77 -2.28 17.12
N ALA A 28 -15.13 -1.00 17.24
CA ALA A 28 -15.17 -0.08 16.09
C ALA A 28 -13.85 0.04 15.31
N ILE A 29 -12.70 -0.01 16.00
CA ILE A 29 -11.38 0.00 15.34
C ILE A 29 -11.08 -1.34 14.66
N GLN A 30 -11.56 -2.46 15.22
CA GLN A 30 -11.40 -3.78 14.62
C GLN A 30 -12.27 -3.94 13.37
N ILE A 31 -13.47 -3.36 13.36
CA ILE A 31 -14.33 -3.25 12.16
C ILE A 31 -13.57 -2.51 11.06
N ALA A 32 -13.03 -1.32 11.34
CA ALA A 32 -12.22 -0.59 10.36
C ALA A 32 -11.00 -1.40 9.88
N ALA A 33 -10.35 -2.14 10.79
CA ALA A 33 -9.21 -2.99 10.45
C ALA A 33 -9.59 -4.13 9.48
N VAL A 34 -10.71 -4.83 9.69
CA VAL A 34 -11.16 -5.91 8.78
C VAL A 34 -11.67 -5.39 7.44
N GLU A 35 -12.04 -4.12 7.34
CA GLU A 35 -12.40 -3.48 6.07
C GLU A 35 -11.16 -3.01 5.27
N ILE A 36 -10.21 -2.34 5.94
CA ILE A 36 -9.09 -1.65 5.29
C ILE A 36 -7.92 -2.60 5.02
N ILE A 37 -7.53 -3.43 5.99
CA ILE A 37 -6.30 -4.22 5.89
C ILE A 37 -6.38 -5.26 4.76
N PRO A 38 -7.47 -6.04 4.60
CA PRO A 38 -7.58 -6.99 3.48
C PRO A 38 -7.52 -6.31 2.11
N GLN A 39 -8.03 -5.09 1.96
CA GLN A 39 -7.90 -4.31 0.73
C GLN A 39 -6.43 -3.98 0.45
N GLY A 40 -5.69 -3.48 1.45
CA GLY A 40 -4.26 -3.18 1.31
C GLY A 40 -3.44 -4.41 0.93
N ILE A 41 -3.72 -5.55 1.56
CA ILE A 41 -3.06 -6.82 1.24
C ILE A 41 -3.39 -7.27 -0.20
N SER A 42 -4.65 -7.20 -0.62
CA SER A 42 -5.07 -7.56 -1.97
C SER A 42 -4.40 -6.68 -3.04
N ILE A 43 -4.19 -5.38 -2.75
CA ILE A 43 -3.43 -4.47 -3.60
C ILE A 43 -1.97 -4.93 -3.69
N ALA A 44 -1.32 -5.27 -2.58
CA ALA A 44 0.06 -5.77 -2.59
C ALA A 44 0.21 -7.07 -3.40
N LEU A 45 -0.74 -8.00 -3.28
CA LEU A 45 -0.77 -9.22 -4.10
C LEU A 45 -0.92 -8.91 -5.59
N SER A 46 -1.78 -7.95 -5.92
CA SER A 46 -1.97 -7.50 -7.31
C SER A 46 -0.70 -6.87 -7.87
N MET A 47 -0.01 -6.04 -7.07
CA MET A 47 1.29 -5.47 -7.44
C MET A 47 2.33 -6.55 -7.70
N ARG A 48 2.39 -7.60 -6.88
CA ARG A 48 3.32 -8.72 -7.10
C ARG A 48 3.09 -9.37 -8.46
N GLU A 49 1.84 -9.57 -8.86
CA GLU A 49 1.53 -10.18 -10.15
C GLU A 49 1.87 -9.25 -11.33
N LEU A 50 1.61 -7.95 -11.20
CA LEU A 50 2.00 -6.96 -12.21
C LEU A 50 3.53 -6.88 -12.36
N ILE A 51 4.28 -6.88 -11.26
CA ILE A 51 5.75 -6.88 -11.25
C ILE A 51 6.29 -8.15 -11.92
N ARG A 52 5.73 -9.33 -11.59
CA ARG A 52 6.12 -10.61 -12.21
C ARG A 52 5.95 -10.59 -13.73
N GLN A 53 4.93 -9.89 -14.21
CA GLN A 53 4.66 -9.75 -15.64
C GLN A 53 5.34 -8.53 -16.29
N ALA A 54 6.13 -7.76 -15.51
CA ALA A 54 6.79 -6.52 -15.90
C ALA A 54 5.83 -5.39 -16.33
N TYR A 55 4.62 -5.35 -15.77
CA TYR A 55 3.70 -4.21 -15.89
C TYR A 55 3.99 -3.16 -14.80
N LEU A 56 5.18 -2.56 -14.85
CA LEU A 56 5.72 -1.74 -13.77
C LEU A 56 4.99 -0.40 -13.61
N PHE A 57 4.59 0.27 -14.70
CA PHE A 57 3.73 1.44 -14.60
C PHE A 57 2.42 1.17 -13.85
N SER A 58 1.70 0.10 -14.22
CA SER A 58 0.45 -0.29 -13.55
C SER A 58 0.68 -0.67 -12.08
N ALA A 59 1.77 -1.37 -11.78
CA ALA A 59 2.15 -1.64 -10.39
C ALA A 59 2.46 -0.34 -9.63
N GLY A 60 3.09 0.63 -10.29
CA GLY A 60 3.38 1.96 -9.76
C GLY A 60 2.11 2.73 -9.39
N ILE A 61 1.06 2.66 -10.22
CA ILE A 61 -0.24 3.31 -9.93
C ILE A 61 -0.80 2.81 -8.60
N LEU A 62 -0.65 1.51 -8.32
CA LEU A 62 -1.15 0.88 -7.11
C LEU A 62 -0.38 1.25 -5.84
N MET A 63 0.79 1.88 -5.94
CA MET A 63 1.55 2.33 -4.76
C MET A 63 0.76 3.36 -3.94
N ARG A 64 0.07 4.30 -4.60
CA ARG A 64 -0.73 5.33 -3.92
C ARG A 64 -1.89 4.74 -3.10
N PRO A 65 -2.80 3.94 -3.66
CA PRO A 65 -3.86 3.33 -2.87
C PRO A 65 -3.32 2.38 -1.80
N LEU A 66 -2.19 1.67 -2.02
CA LEU A 66 -1.57 0.85 -0.97
C LEU A 66 -1.11 1.69 0.23
N ILE A 67 -0.46 2.84 -0.03
CA ILE A 67 -0.08 3.81 1.00
C ILE A 67 -1.33 4.34 1.70
N GLU A 68 -2.38 4.72 0.98
CA GLU A 68 -3.60 5.25 1.59
C GLU A 68 -4.24 4.24 2.57
N ARG A 69 -4.31 2.95 2.22
CA ARG A 69 -4.86 1.92 3.12
C ARG A 69 -3.96 1.71 4.35
N THR A 70 -2.65 1.67 4.12
CA THR A 70 -1.66 1.51 5.19
C THR A 70 -1.66 2.70 6.13
N GLY A 71 -1.58 3.92 5.62
CA GLY A 71 -1.61 5.14 6.42
C GLY A 71 -2.94 5.32 7.14
N MET A 72 -4.07 5.01 6.49
CA MET A 72 -5.39 5.18 7.10
C MET A 72 -5.52 4.34 8.37
N ILE A 73 -5.14 3.06 8.35
CA ILE A 73 -5.28 2.23 9.56
C ILE A 73 -4.37 2.70 10.70
N TYR A 74 -3.17 3.21 10.38
CA TYR A 74 -2.29 3.83 11.38
C TYR A 74 -2.86 5.15 11.93
N TYR A 75 -3.49 5.96 11.08
CA TYR A 75 -4.17 7.19 11.48
C TYR A 75 -5.32 6.88 12.45
N LEU A 76 -6.15 5.89 12.12
CA LEU A 76 -7.27 5.45 12.96
C LEU A 76 -6.80 4.88 14.30
N HIS A 77 -5.74 4.06 14.29
CA HIS A 77 -5.17 3.48 15.52
C HIS A 77 -4.72 4.56 16.53
N GLY A 78 -4.18 5.69 16.04
CA GLY A 78 -3.76 6.81 16.88
C GLY A 78 -4.85 7.82 17.22
N ASN A 79 -6.08 7.69 16.69
CA ASN A 79 -7.11 8.73 16.79
C ASN A 79 -8.52 8.14 16.96
N ALA A 80 -8.99 8.06 18.20
CA ALA A 80 -10.32 7.52 18.53
C ALA A 80 -11.46 8.31 17.87
N ALA A 81 -11.36 9.64 17.77
CA ALA A 81 -12.39 10.46 17.11
C ALA A 81 -12.48 10.16 15.61
N ALA A 82 -11.34 9.84 14.98
CA ALA A 82 -11.32 9.41 13.59
C ALA A 82 -11.92 8.01 13.37
N VAL A 83 -11.83 7.12 14.37
CA VAL A 83 -12.52 5.81 14.32
C VAL A 83 -14.03 6.00 14.27
N THR A 84 -14.59 6.88 15.10
CA THR A 84 -16.01 7.24 15.04
C THR A 84 -16.37 7.80 13.67
N ALA A 85 -15.60 8.77 13.16
CA ALA A 85 -15.84 9.37 11.85
C ALA A 85 -15.71 8.37 10.68
N TRP A 86 -14.85 7.35 10.78
CA TRP A 86 -14.78 6.29 9.78
C TRP A 86 -16.08 5.49 9.71
N ASN A 87 -16.61 5.09 10.87
CA ASN A 87 -17.83 4.27 10.96
C ASN A 87 -19.10 5.06 10.61
N ASP A 88 -19.16 6.34 10.99
CA ASP A 88 -20.33 7.21 10.75
C ASP A 88 -20.28 7.90 9.36
N GLY A 89 -19.14 7.81 8.69
CA GLY A 89 -18.84 8.55 7.47
C GLY A 89 -18.14 9.89 7.75
N TRP A 90 -17.12 10.18 6.94
CA TRP A 90 -16.32 11.39 7.13
C TRP A 90 -17.16 12.66 6.96
N PRO A 91 -17.12 13.58 7.95
CA PRO A 91 -17.55 14.95 7.72
C PRO A 91 -16.85 15.56 6.49
N ARG A 92 -17.51 16.51 5.83
CA ARG A 92 -16.98 17.11 4.60
C ARG A 92 -15.56 17.64 4.81
N LYS A 93 -14.60 17.08 4.06
CA LYS A 93 -13.16 17.44 4.08
C LYS A 93 -12.45 17.22 5.42
N SER A 94 -12.96 16.36 6.31
CA SER A 94 -12.28 16.01 7.56
C SER A 94 -11.40 14.76 7.46
N GLN A 95 -11.51 14.00 6.38
CA GLN A 95 -10.65 12.85 6.11
C GLN A 95 -9.16 13.26 6.04
N PRO A 96 -8.24 12.42 6.51
CA PRO A 96 -6.81 12.71 6.41
C PRO A 96 -6.41 12.86 4.94
N THR A 97 -5.51 13.81 4.68
CA THR A 97 -4.97 14.01 3.34
C THR A 97 -4.00 12.89 2.98
N PHE A 98 -3.77 12.65 1.69
CA PHE A 98 -2.75 11.69 1.24
C PHE A 98 -1.39 11.96 1.89
N ASP A 99 -1.06 13.23 2.06
CA ASP A 99 0.16 13.71 2.67
C ASP A 99 0.28 13.23 4.13
N ASN A 100 -0.77 13.41 4.93
CA ASN A 100 -0.81 12.90 6.30
C ASN A 100 -0.66 11.36 6.35
N LEU A 101 -1.26 10.66 5.39
CA LEU A 101 -1.18 9.20 5.32
C LEU A 101 0.22 8.72 4.89
N LEU A 102 0.84 9.41 3.92
CA LEU A 102 2.18 9.13 3.46
C LEU A 102 3.21 9.31 4.59
N ASP A 103 3.07 10.36 5.39
CA ASP A 103 3.96 10.64 6.52
C ASP A 103 3.93 9.48 7.54
N LEU A 104 2.75 8.93 7.83
CA LEU A 104 2.59 7.76 8.72
C LEU A 104 3.23 6.49 8.15
N VAL A 105 3.20 6.32 6.83
CA VAL A 105 3.79 5.14 6.16
C VAL A 105 5.30 5.27 6.08
N MET A 106 5.83 6.39 5.58
CA MET A 106 7.27 6.56 5.40
C MET A 106 8.02 6.71 6.73
N GLY A 107 7.38 7.25 7.77
CA GLY A 107 8.00 7.47 9.07
C GLY A 107 9.09 8.56 9.04
N PRO A 108 9.98 8.58 10.05
CA PRO A 108 11.10 9.52 10.08
C PRO A 108 12.08 9.21 8.94
N GLY A 109 12.40 10.22 8.13
CA GLY A 109 13.23 10.12 6.94
C GLY A 109 13.54 11.51 6.39
N SER A 110 14.32 11.57 5.30
CA SER A 110 14.65 12.85 4.66
C SER A 110 13.37 13.52 4.11
N ASP A 111 13.19 14.80 4.39
CA ASP A 111 12.09 15.59 3.81
C ASP A 111 12.18 15.62 2.28
N GLU A 112 13.39 15.55 1.71
CA GLU A 112 13.62 15.49 0.26
C GLU A 112 13.08 14.18 -0.34
N GLU A 113 13.36 13.04 0.29
CA GLU A 113 12.85 11.73 -0.17
C GLU A 113 11.32 11.68 -0.10
N ARG A 114 10.74 12.29 0.94
CA ARG A 114 9.30 12.35 1.14
C ARG A 114 8.62 13.23 0.10
N GLU A 115 9.19 14.39 -0.20
CA GLU A 115 8.68 15.29 -1.24
C GLU A 115 8.81 14.66 -2.63
N ALA A 116 9.92 13.97 -2.91
CA ALA A 116 10.11 13.22 -4.15
C ALA A 116 9.03 12.12 -4.30
N ALA A 117 8.79 11.34 -3.24
CA ALA A 117 7.75 10.30 -3.24
C ALA A 117 6.35 10.90 -3.46
N ARG A 118 6.02 12.00 -2.78
CA ARG A 118 4.75 12.72 -2.94
C ARG A 118 4.55 13.18 -4.38
N THR A 119 5.54 13.86 -4.93
CA THR A 119 5.50 14.38 -6.29
C THR A 119 5.28 13.26 -7.30
N VAL A 120 6.03 12.14 -7.17
CA VAL A 120 5.88 11.00 -8.07
C VAL A 120 4.49 10.37 -7.93
N LEU A 121 4.06 10.05 -6.72
CA LEU A 121 2.79 9.32 -6.48
C LEU A 121 1.56 10.13 -6.86
N HIS A 122 1.59 11.46 -6.68
CA HIS A 122 0.53 12.34 -7.15
C HIS A 122 0.47 12.34 -8.68
N LYS A 123 1.62 12.56 -9.34
CA LYS A 123 1.68 12.64 -10.79
C LYS A 123 1.43 11.30 -11.47
N LEU A 124 1.79 10.18 -10.86
CA LEU A 124 1.66 8.88 -11.51
C LEU A 124 0.19 8.44 -11.67
N VAL A 125 -0.70 8.95 -10.81
CA VAL A 125 -2.16 8.71 -10.87
C VAL A 125 -2.88 9.73 -11.76
N HIS A 126 -2.35 10.94 -11.89
CA HIS A 126 -2.93 11.99 -12.73
C HIS A 126 -2.25 12.02 -14.10
N SER A 127 -2.98 12.31 -15.18
CA SER A 127 -2.40 12.42 -16.52
C SER A 127 -1.52 13.69 -16.65
N ASP A 128 -0.34 13.67 -16.06
CA ASP A 128 0.65 14.75 -16.06
C ASP A 128 1.73 14.47 -17.12
N PRO A 129 2.21 15.47 -17.89
CA PRO A 129 3.26 15.25 -18.89
C PRO A 129 4.53 14.61 -18.34
N ARG A 130 4.86 14.81 -17.06
CA ARG A 130 6.01 14.20 -16.40
C ARG A 130 5.75 12.75 -15.97
N SER A 131 4.48 12.35 -15.79
CA SER A 131 4.12 10.94 -15.57
C SER A 131 3.86 10.20 -16.88
N ALA A 132 3.52 10.91 -17.96
CA ALA A 132 3.33 10.31 -19.28
C ALA A 132 4.59 9.60 -19.80
N SER A 133 5.78 10.05 -19.39
CA SER A 133 7.05 9.41 -19.72
C SER A 133 7.35 8.14 -18.90
N PHE A 134 6.66 7.89 -17.77
CA PHE A 134 6.93 6.73 -16.92
C PHE A 134 6.66 5.39 -17.62
N ASN A 135 5.75 5.39 -18.61
CA ASN A 135 5.40 4.23 -19.42
C ASN A 135 5.85 4.38 -20.90
N ALA A 136 6.79 5.29 -21.17
CA ALA A 136 7.39 5.45 -22.48
C ALA A 136 8.78 4.81 -22.50
N THR A 137 9.20 4.31 -23.66
CA THR A 137 10.59 3.88 -23.86
C THR A 137 11.41 5.01 -24.44
N VAL A 138 12.71 5.05 -24.17
CA VAL A 138 13.62 6.06 -24.72
C VAL A 138 14.34 5.48 -25.92
N ARG A 139 14.24 6.17 -27.06
CA ARG A 139 14.95 5.83 -28.29
C ARG A 139 16.44 6.14 -28.16
N SER A 140 17.24 5.62 -29.09
CA SER A 140 18.68 5.93 -29.17
C SER A 140 19.00 7.42 -29.37
N ASP A 141 18.04 8.21 -29.85
CA ASP A 141 18.15 9.67 -30.02
C ASP A 141 17.62 10.47 -28.82
N GLY A 142 17.26 9.80 -27.71
CA GLY A 142 16.76 10.42 -26.49
C GLY A 142 15.27 10.81 -26.53
N LEU A 143 14.57 10.61 -27.65
CA LEU A 143 13.13 10.87 -27.74
C LEU A 143 12.31 9.74 -27.13
N LEU A 144 11.12 10.08 -26.61
CA LEU A 144 10.16 9.09 -26.14
C LEU A 144 9.53 8.35 -27.32
N ALA A 145 9.34 7.04 -27.17
CA ALA A 145 8.54 6.20 -28.05
C ALA A 145 7.44 5.49 -27.25
N SER A 146 6.34 5.18 -27.94
CA SER A 146 5.25 4.42 -27.35
C SER A 146 5.72 3.04 -26.93
N ALA A 147 5.49 2.71 -25.66
CA ALA A 147 5.71 1.40 -25.11
C ALA A 147 4.48 0.98 -24.30
N SER A 148 3.37 0.66 -25.00
CA SER A 148 2.26 -0.03 -24.35
C SER A 148 2.63 -1.52 -24.23
N GLY A 149 3.40 -1.87 -23.20
CA GLY A 149 3.92 -3.22 -23.06
C GLY A 149 4.66 -3.49 -21.76
N LYS A 150 5.42 -4.59 -21.74
CA LYS A 150 6.20 -5.05 -20.57
C LYS A 150 7.53 -4.29 -20.48
N GLU A 151 7.84 -3.78 -19.30
CA GLU A 151 9.10 -3.10 -19.00
C GLU A 151 10.16 -4.11 -18.54
N LEU A 152 10.74 -4.85 -19.48
CA LEU A 152 11.64 -5.99 -19.18
C LEU A 152 13.04 -5.60 -18.71
N ASN A 153 13.47 -4.36 -18.96
CA ASN A 153 14.83 -3.88 -18.70
C ASN A 153 14.89 -2.78 -17.62
N GLU A 154 13.91 -2.77 -16.71
CA GLU A 154 13.75 -1.73 -15.68
C GLU A 154 13.86 -2.31 -14.25
N PRO A 155 14.98 -2.96 -13.88
CA PRO A 155 15.10 -3.66 -12.59
C PRO A 155 15.01 -2.70 -11.39
N ILE A 156 15.59 -1.49 -11.50
CA ILE A 156 15.56 -0.49 -10.42
C ILE A 156 14.12 -0.04 -10.13
N LYS A 157 13.30 0.14 -11.18
CA LYS A 157 11.88 0.48 -11.03
C LYS A 157 11.12 -0.66 -10.36
N ALA A 158 11.37 -1.90 -10.78
CA ALA A 158 10.75 -3.09 -10.19
C ALA A 158 11.12 -3.25 -8.70
N ASP A 159 12.39 -3.02 -8.35
CA ASP A 159 12.90 -3.07 -6.98
C ASP A 159 12.30 -1.96 -6.12
N THR A 160 12.19 -0.74 -6.64
CA THR A 160 11.59 0.41 -5.94
C THR A 160 10.13 0.14 -5.59
N ILE A 161 9.34 -0.34 -6.57
CA ILE A 161 7.93 -0.68 -6.36
C ILE A 161 7.82 -1.84 -5.35
N SER A 162 8.66 -2.87 -5.49
CA SER A 162 8.68 -4.03 -4.59
C SER A 162 9.05 -3.64 -3.15
N ALA A 163 10.01 -2.73 -2.96
CA ALA A 163 10.46 -2.27 -1.66
C ALA A 163 9.34 -1.50 -0.93
N LEU A 164 8.65 -0.60 -1.63
CA LEU A 164 7.51 0.13 -1.07
C LEU A 164 6.35 -0.81 -0.72
N ALA A 165 6.03 -1.74 -1.61
CA ALA A 165 4.97 -2.73 -1.36
C ALA A 165 5.30 -3.63 -0.17
N THR A 166 6.56 -4.05 -0.04
CA THR A 166 7.07 -4.80 1.11
C THR A 166 6.89 -4.02 2.41
N ASN A 167 7.29 -2.74 2.44
CA ASN A 167 7.17 -1.90 3.63
C ASN A 167 5.71 -1.74 4.08
N CYS A 168 4.82 -1.44 3.14
CA CYS A 168 3.39 -1.31 3.42
C CYS A 168 2.79 -2.63 3.92
N LEU A 169 3.12 -3.75 3.27
CA LEU A 169 2.61 -5.06 3.65
C LEU A 169 3.09 -5.50 5.04
N ASP A 170 4.36 -5.25 5.37
CA ASP A 170 4.91 -5.50 6.69
C ASP A 170 4.20 -4.66 7.77
N LYS A 171 3.97 -3.37 7.51
CA LYS A 171 3.21 -2.47 8.40
C LYS A 171 1.77 -2.96 8.59
N LEU A 172 1.06 -3.29 7.51
CA LEU A 172 -0.29 -3.84 7.56
C LEU A 172 -0.36 -5.13 8.37
N THR A 173 0.63 -6.01 8.20
CA THR A 173 0.72 -7.28 8.95
C THR A 173 0.99 -7.05 10.43
N LYS A 174 1.88 -6.10 10.78
CA LYS A 174 2.17 -5.77 12.18
C LYS A 174 0.97 -5.15 12.87
N ILE A 175 0.32 -4.17 12.24
CA ILE A 175 -0.84 -3.50 12.85
C ILE A 175 -2.05 -4.42 12.94
N SER A 176 -2.21 -5.39 12.04
CA SER A 176 -3.29 -6.38 12.13
C SER A 176 -3.15 -7.27 13.37
N VAL A 177 -1.93 -7.69 13.70
CA VAL A 177 -1.63 -8.42 14.95
C VAL A 177 -1.95 -7.57 16.19
N VAL A 178 -1.67 -6.27 16.16
CA VAL A 178 -1.97 -5.37 17.28
C VAL A 178 -3.48 -5.19 17.46
N LEU A 179 -4.22 -4.92 16.39
CA LEU A 179 -5.64 -4.57 16.45
C LEU A 179 -6.54 -5.80 16.59
N LEU A 180 -6.24 -6.88 15.85
CA LEU A 180 -7.04 -8.10 15.80
C LEU A 180 -6.53 -9.18 16.77
N GLY A 181 -5.40 -8.91 17.43
CA GLY A 181 -4.74 -9.75 18.44
C GLY A 181 -3.74 -10.74 17.84
N ALA A 182 -2.90 -11.32 18.72
CA ALA A 182 -1.85 -12.24 18.30
C ALA A 182 -2.38 -13.49 17.58
N PRO A 183 -1.68 -13.97 16.54
CA PRO A 183 -1.93 -15.30 16.00
C PRO A 183 -1.69 -16.32 17.13
N SER A 184 -2.70 -17.15 17.44
CA SER A 184 -2.54 -18.22 18.42
C SER A 184 -1.62 -19.29 17.84
N GLU A 185 -0.63 -19.75 18.60
CA GLU A 185 0.26 -20.85 18.20
C GLU A 185 -0.46 -22.19 17.94
N ASN A 186 -1.76 -22.29 18.25
CA ASN A 186 -2.53 -23.52 18.13
C ASN A 186 -3.85 -23.29 17.39
N ILE A 187 -3.84 -23.45 16.06
CA ILE A 187 -5.02 -23.90 15.33
C ILE A 187 -4.53 -24.94 14.32
N HIS A 188 -4.86 -26.20 14.62
CA HIS A 188 -4.52 -27.41 13.85
C HIS A 188 -5.15 -27.43 12.46
#